data_AF-A0A1S8M2N1-F1
#
_entry.id   AF-A0A1S8M2N1-F1
#
_cell.length_a   1.000
_cell.length_b   1.000
_cell.length_c   1.000
_cell.angle_alpha   90.00
_cell.angle_beta   90.00
_cell.angle_gamma   90.00
#
_symmetry.space_group_name_H-M   'P 1'
#
loop_
_entity.id
_entity.type
_entity.pdbx_description
1 polymer ?
#
loop_
_entity_poly.entity_id
_entity_poly.type
_entity_poly.pdbx_seq_one_letter_code
_entity_poly.pdbx_strand_id
1 'polypeptide(L)'
;MKKAKKIVAFFTSCALVFSACVVSSNSAEARTNTKPTDSSKKEAAKTPSQQYANSMQPGWNLGNSFDSVGNTGETSWGNPPVTEALLEKVKGEGFKSIRIPLTVYGRVGTAPNYTIDSTYLNRYAQVVKMALALKLKVMINIHHDSWEWAEYINADDDNGEAMAEYKAIWTQLSSYFKDYSSDLCFESLNEPTFKNHSGDVATDVQLKRLDAVNTEFHSIVRNSGGNNAARMLVMPTLNTNNSDDRCASLYNTIAGLKDPNIVATLHYYGYWPFSVNIAGSTTMDSNTVSDINASFDRMYNNFTAKGVGVVVGEYGLLSFDGSAKSDVVEHGELLKYIEYLTYYAKSKGIAMMLWDNGGMINRQTYKWNDAEFSNVVKASFKTRSSYAASDEIFVKKEASNKDIPVSLTLNGNTLASIYNGNVKLKLGTDYTYSNGVVTLKGAYISRLINGNYGTKATLTFKFSAGADFNVDINYENTPLLSKGKGTTAGFNIPIQFNGSKLLTLEAVNADGTATGPANWTTYKQFGDSFTVDYTTNSLTMTNTFFNACNDGTITLKLHFESGEVLQCNITKSGTTVTAN
;
A
#
# COMPACT_ATOMS: atom_id res chain seq x y z
N MET A 1 22.23 -25.46 4.76
CA MET A 1 22.37 -24.29 5.65
C MET A 1 21.60 -23.13 5.03
N LYS A 2 20.33 -22.96 5.45
CA LYS A 2 19.39 -21.99 4.91
C LYS A 2 19.61 -20.65 5.62
N LYS A 3 20.19 -19.65 4.94
CA LYS A 3 20.17 -18.26 5.39
C LYS A 3 18.83 -17.66 4.96
N ALA A 4 17.83 -17.71 5.83
CA ALA A 4 16.69 -16.81 5.76
C ALA A 4 17.23 -15.40 6.04
N LYS A 5 17.43 -14.59 4.99
CA LYS A 5 17.80 -13.18 5.14
C LYS A 5 16.57 -12.44 5.65
N LYS A 6 16.77 -11.78 6.78
CA LYS A 6 15.88 -10.81 7.41
C LYS A 6 15.49 -9.74 6.38
N ILE A 7 14.23 -9.68 6.01
CA ILE A 7 13.62 -8.46 5.49
C ILE A 7 13.25 -7.65 6.72
N VAL A 8 14.14 -6.75 7.13
CA VAL A 8 13.79 -5.67 8.07
C VAL A 8 13.73 -4.44 7.21
N ALA A 9 12.51 -3.99 6.91
CA ALA A 9 12.28 -2.65 6.41
C ALA A 9 12.76 -1.66 7.49
N PHE A 10 13.96 -1.12 7.32
CA PHE A 10 14.54 -0.13 8.21
C PHE A 10 14.03 1.26 7.79
N PHE A 11 12.94 1.71 8.40
CA PHE A 11 12.56 3.11 8.41
C PHE A 11 12.99 3.74 9.73
N THR A 12 14.05 4.54 9.68
CA THR A 12 14.53 5.31 10.83
C THR A 12 13.49 6.36 11.21
N SER A 13 13.08 6.30 12.47
CA SER A 13 12.25 7.23 13.24
C SER A 13 12.39 8.70 12.84
N CYS A 14 11.33 9.31 12.31
CA CYS A 14 11.12 10.75 12.41
C CYS A 14 10.47 11.06 13.76
N ALA A 15 11.23 11.69 14.65
CA ALA A 15 10.76 12.18 15.92
C ALA A 15 9.70 13.29 15.72
N LEU A 16 8.51 13.09 16.29
CA LEU A 16 7.46 14.09 16.41
C LEU A 16 7.89 15.17 17.42
N VAL A 17 8.14 16.39 16.96
CA VAL A 17 8.24 17.56 17.84
C VAL A 17 6.81 18.07 18.08
N PHE A 18 6.29 17.84 19.29
CA PHE A 18 5.06 18.47 19.78
C PHE A 18 5.28 19.98 19.98
N SER A 19 4.61 20.83 19.20
CA SER A 19 4.40 22.23 19.55
C SER A 19 3.01 22.38 20.16
N ALA A 20 2.96 22.67 21.46
CA ALA A 20 1.74 22.99 22.19
C ALA A 20 1.20 24.35 21.73
N CYS A 21 0.06 24.36 21.04
CA CYS A 21 -0.73 25.58 20.83
C CYS A 21 -1.69 25.76 22.00
N VAL A 22 -1.48 26.85 22.75
CA VAL A 22 -2.36 27.34 23.81
C VAL A 22 -3.66 27.84 23.18
N VAL A 23 -4.78 27.29 23.64
CA VAL A 23 -6.13 27.72 23.28
C VAL A 23 -6.39 29.10 23.88
N SER A 24 -6.81 30.07 23.06
CA SER A 24 -7.51 31.26 23.53
C SER A 24 -8.81 31.43 22.75
N SER A 25 -9.86 31.70 23.50
CA SER A 25 -11.27 31.70 23.09
C SER A 25 -11.78 33.09 22.70
N ASN A 26 -12.77 33.08 21.79
CA ASN A 26 -13.80 34.07 21.49
C ASN A 26 -13.43 35.37 20.74
N SER A 27 -14.05 35.56 19.58
CA SER A 27 -15.28 36.38 19.45
C SER A 27 -15.84 36.34 18.02
N ALA A 28 -17.16 36.48 17.93
CA ALA A 28 -17.95 36.43 16.71
C ALA A 28 -17.96 37.79 16.00
N GLU A 29 -17.78 37.80 14.68
CA GLU A 29 -18.09 38.97 13.84
C GLU A 29 -18.79 38.61 12.52
N ALA A 30 -19.56 39.59 12.07
CA ALA A 30 -20.69 39.55 11.14
C ALA A 30 -20.41 38.97 9.74
N ARG A 31 -21.37 38.18 9.25
CA ARG A 31 -21.48 37.78 7.84
C ARG A 31 -21.92 38.98 6.98
N THR A 32 -21.06 39.46 6.11
CA THR A 32 -21.46 40.29 4.96
C THR A 32 -21.69 39.41 3.74
N ASN A 33 -22.88 39.55 3.15
CA ASN A 33 -23.30 38.86 1.93
C ASN A 33 -22.61 39.51 0.72
N THR A 34 -21.56 38.89 0.19
CA THR A 34 -21.06 39.19 -1.15
C THR A 34 -21.23 37.97 -2.05
N LYS A 35 -22.08 38.14 -3.07
CA LYS A 35 -22.35 37.19 -4.16
C LYS A 35 -21.02 36.83 -4.85
N PRO A 36 -20.69 35.55 -5.07
CA PRO A 36 -19.46 35.19 -5.78
C PRO A 36 -19.59 35.58 -7.25
N THR A 37 -18.73 36.48 -7.70
CA THR A 37 -18.52 36.74 -9.12
C THR A 37 -17.87 35.52 -9.76
N ASP A 38 -18.59 34.94 -10.72
CA ASP A 38 -18.16 33.84 -11.57
C ASP A 38 -16.98 34.30 -12.45
N SER A 39 -15.76 34.10 -11.96
CA SER A 39 -14.56 34.15 -12.78
C SER A 39 -14.19 32.72 -13.14
N SER A 40 -14.72 32.23 -14.26
CA SER A 40 -14.26 30.99 -14.88
C SER A 40 -12.76 31.15 -15.24
N LYS A 41 -11.86 30.77 -14.33
CA LYS A 41 -10.44 30.64 -14.63
C LYS A 41 -10.30 29.59 -15.73
N LYS A 42 -9.94 30.03 -16.93
CA LYS A 42 -9.56 29.12 -18.03
C LYS A 42 -8.41 28.26 -17.53
N GLU A 43 -8.65 26.95 -17.37
CA GLU A 43 -7.63 26.01 -16.90
C GLU A 43 -6.40 26.10 -17.82
N ALA A 44 -5.22 26.28 -17.24
CA ALA A 44 -3.98 26.37 -18.02
C ALA A 44 -3.77 25.09 -18.84
N ALA A 45 -3.28 25.21 -20.06
CA ALA A 45 -2.99 24.04 -20.88
C ALA A 45 -1.93 23.16 -20.19
N LYS A 46 -2.20 21.85 -20.07
CA LYS A 46 -1.30 20.88 -19.44
C LYS A 46 0.00 20.73 -20.24
N THR A 47 1.14 20.64 -19.55
CA THR A 47 2.46 20.41 -20.15
C THR A 47 2.58 18.99 -20.74
N PRO A 48 3.57 18.69 -21.62
CA PRO A 48 3.81 17.33 -22.11
C PRO A 48 3.99 16.31 -20.98
N SER A 49 4.75 16.67 -19.94
CA SER A 49 4.92 15.88 -18.72
C SER A 49 3.59 15.57 -18.02
N GLN A 50 2.75 16.59 -17.79
CA GLN A 50 1.43 16.40 -17.17
C GLN A 50 0.48 15.58 -18.05
N GLN A 51 0.49 15.78 -19.37
CA GLN A 51 -0.31 15.00 -20.31
C GLN A 51 0.08 13.53 -20.29
N TYR A 52 1.39 13.24 -20.27
CA TYR A 52 1.90 11.88 -20.21
C TYR A 52 1.52 11.21 -18.89
N ALA A 53 1.78 11.83 -17.73
CA ALA A 53 1.38 11.29 -16.43
C ALA A 53 -0.14 11.01 -16.38
N ASN A 54 -0.98 11.96 -16.80
CA ASN A 54 -2.44 11.78 -16.83
C ASN A 54 -2.87 10.62 -17.74
N SER A 55 -2.17 10.40 -18.84
CA SER A 55 -2.48 9.31 -19.78
C SER A 55 -2.13 7.91 -19.23
N MET A 56 -1.30 7.84 -18.19
CA MET A 56 -0.98 6.59 -17.49
C MET A 56 -2.09 6.14 -16.52
N GLN A 57 -2.97 7.03 -16.09
CA GLN A 57 -3.98 6.72 -15.08
C GLN A 57 -5.13 5.84 -15.63
N PRO A 58 -5.44 4.67 -15.02
CA PRO A 58 -4.76 4.01 -13.89
C PRO A 58 -3.67 3.01 -14.33
N GLY A 59 -2.68 2.78 -13.46
CA GLY A 59 -1.58 1.83 -13.71
C GLY A 59 -1.55 0.61 -12.79
N TRP A 60 -0.79 -0.40 -13.18
CA TRP A 60 -0.57 -1.65 -12.43
C TRP A 60 0.92 -2.07 -12.51
N ASN A 61 1.48 -2.60 -11.43
CA ASN A 61 2.86 -3.09 -11.38
C ASN A 61 2.91 -4.61 -11.56
N LEU A 62 3.82 -5.08 -12.42
CA LEU A 62 4.21 -6.48 -12.54
C LEU A 62 5.25 -6.85 -11.46
N GLY A 63 4.91 -6.63 -10.18
CA GLY A 63 5.85 -6.81 -9.07
C GLY A 63 6.26 -8.27 -8.85
N ASN A 64 7.35 -8.51 -8.13
CA ASN A 64 7.91 -9.84 -7.84
C ASN A 64 8.02 -10.75 -9.07
N SER A 65 8.37 -10.17 -10.22
CA SER A 65 8.62 -10.84 -11.50
C SER A 65 10.06 -10.61 -11.91
N PHE A 66 10.32 -9.68 -12.84
CA PHE A 66 11.66 -9.37 -13.32
C PHE A 66 12.51 -8.59 -12.30
N ASP A 67 11.87 -7.97 -11.32
CA ASP A 67 12.50 -7.42 -10.12
C ASP A 67 13.03 -8.48 -9.15
N SER A 68 12.56 -9.73 -9.22
CA SER A 68 12.95 -10.75 -8.25
C SER A 68 14.46 -11.02 -8.26
N VAL A 69 15.05 -11.03 -7.07
CA VAL A 69 16.46 -11.39 -6.84
C VAL A 69 16.58 -12.91 -6.73
N GLY A 70 17.39 -13.51 -7.60
CA GLY A 70 17.66 -14.95 -7.62
C GLY A 70 18.09 -15.47 -8.98
N ASN A 71 18.31 -16.78 -9.06
CA ASN A 71 18.95 -17.45 -10.20
C ASN A 71 17.98 -18.05 -11.24
N THR A 72 16.67 -17.91 -11.06
CA THR A 72 15.66 -18.48 -11.99
C THR A 72 14.91 -17.41 -12.79
N GLY A 73 15.52 -16.23 -12.96
CA GLY A 73 14.92 -15.14 -13.72
C GLY A 73 13.66 -14.60 -13.05
N GLU A 74 12.60 -14.35 -13.83
CA GLU A 74 11.36 -13.73 -13.34
C GLU A 74 10.54 -14.61 -12.37
N THR A 75 10.98 -15.85 -12.14
CA THR A 75 10.32 -16.82 -11.27
C THR A 75 10.97 -16.95 -9.89
N SER A 76 12.03 -16.17 -9.61
CA SER A 76 12.88 -16.36 -8.41
C SER A 76 12.10 -16.20 -7.10
N TRP A 77 11.02 -15.43 -7.10
CA TRP A 77 10.14 -15.22 -5.93
C TRP A 77 8.79 -15.95 -6.04
N GLY A 78 8.70 -16.99 -6.87
CA GLY A 78 7.58 -17.93 -6.88
C GLY A 78 6.43 -17.60 -7.83
N ASN A 79 6.43 -16.42 -8.45
CA ASN A 79 5.49 -16.12 -9.53
C ASN A 79 5.79 -16.96 -10.79
N PRO A 80 4.76 -17.37 -11.56
CA PRO A 80 4.98 -18.06 -12.83
C PRO A 80 5.55 -17.09 -13.89
N PRO A 81 6.15 -17.61 -14.98
CA PRO A 81 6.56 -16.78 -16.11
C PRO A 81 5.39 -15.93 -16.63
N VAL A 82 5.67 -14.68 -16.99
CA VAL A 82 4.67 -13.76 -17.52
C VAL A 82 4.09 -14.28 -18.84
N THR A 83 2.76 -14.26 -18.95
CA THR A 83 2.00 -14.68 -20.14
C THR A 83 1.25 -13.51 -20.76
N GLU A 84 0.92 -13.61 -22.05
CA GLU A 84 0.07 -12.63 -22.72
C GLU A 84 -1.33 -12.55 -22.08
N ALA A 85 -1.89 -13.70 -21.68
CA ALA A 85 -3.18 -13.78 -20.98
C ALA A 85 -3.21 -12.96 -19.67
N LEU A 86 -2.10 -12.90 -18.92
CA LEU A 86 -1.99 -12.02 -17.75
C LEU A 86 -2.09 -10.55 -18.15
N LEU A 87 -1.40 -10.14 -19.21
CA LEU A 87 -1.41 -8.74 -19.67
C LEU A 87 -2.76 -8.36 -20.28
N GLU A 88 -3.41 -9.27 -21.00
CA GLU A 88 -4.79 -9.13 -21.48
C GLU A 88 -5.77 -8.97 -20.32
N LYS A 89 -5.60 -9.76 -19.25
CA LYS A 89 -6.38 -9.62 -18.02
C LYS A 89 -6.20 -8.22 -17.42
N VAL A 90 -4.97 -7.76 -17.25
CA VAL A 90 -4.67 -6.41 -16.73
C VAL A 90 -5.33 -5.33 -17.59
N LYS A 91 -5.19 -5.42 -18.92
CA LYS A 91 -5.84 -4.50 -19.86
C LYS A 91 -7.38 -4.54 -19.74
N GLY A 92 -7.95 -5.74 -19.65
CA GLY A 92 -9.39 -5.98 -19.56
C GLY A 92 -10.03 -5.45 -18.27
N GLU A 93 -9.28 -5.37 -17.17
CA GLU A 93 -9.73 -4.72 -15.92
C GLU A 93 -9.76 -3.19 -16.01
N GLY A 94 -9.25 -2.61 -17.10
CA GLY A 94 -9.33 -1.17 -17.39
C GLY A 94 -8.05 -0.38 -17.11
N PHE A 95 -6.94 -1.05 -16.74
CA PHE A 95 -5.63 -0.41 -16.62
C PHE A 95 -5.15 0.13 -17.97
N LYS A 96 -4.52 1.31 -17.93
CA LYS A 96 -3.98 2.00 -19.11
C LYS A 96 -2.47 1.99 -19.16
N SER A 97 -1.82 1.76 -18.02
CA SER A 97 -0.38 1.63 -17.94
C SER A 97 0.04 0.42 -17.11
N ILE A 98 1.24 -0.08 -17.39
CA ILE A 98 1.90 -1.14 -16.65
C ILE A 98 3.34 -0.72 -16.34
N ARG A 99 3.78 -0.92 -15.11
CA ARG A 99 5.18 -0.80 -14.73
C ARG A 99 5.75 -2.22 -14.64
N ILE A 100 6.90 -2.44 -15.27
CA ILE A 100 7.57 -3.73 -15.33
C ILE A 100 8.95 -3.57 -14.67
N PRO A 101 9.01 -3.66 -13.33
CA PRO A 101 10.26 -3.60 -12.58
C PRO A 101 11.29 -4.60 -13.09
N LEU A 102 12.56 -4.21 -13.23
CA LEU A 102 13.65 -5.07 -13.70
C LEU A 102 14.82 -5.02 -12.74
N THR A 103 15.29 -6.18 -12.27
CA THR A 103 16.55 -6.28 -11.54
C THR A 103 17.58 -7.01 -12.41
N VAL A 104 18.74 -6.38 -12.63
CA VAL A 104 19.84 -6.97 -13.39
C VAL A 104 20.99 -7.47 -12.52
N TYR A 105 20.97 -7.19 -11.21
CA TYR A 105 21.89 -7.76 -10.24
C TYR A 105 22.05 -9.29 -10.40
N GLY A 106 23.31 -9.73 -10.47
CA GLY A 106 23.67 -11.13 -10.72
C GLY A 106 23.38 -11.64 -12.14
N ARG A 107 22.97 -10.75 -13.06
CA ARG A 107 22.61 -11.05 -14.46
C ARG A 107 23.38 -10.17 -15.45
N VAL A 108 24.53 -9.65 -15.02
CA VAL A 108 25.47 -8.87 -15.83
C VAL A 108 26.85 -9.55 -15.84
N GLY A 109 27.60 -9.35 -16.93
CA GLY A 109 29.00 -9.74 -17.04
C GLY A 109 29.92 -8.88 -16.18
N THR A 110 31.23 -9.12 -16.27
CA THR A 110 32.23 -8.36 -15.50
C THR A 110 32.44 -6.94 -16.04
N ALA A 111 33.02 -6.09 -15.19
CA ALA A 111 33.56 -4.80 -15.60
C ALA A 111 34.55 -4.94 -16.77
N PRO A 112 34.71 -3.92 -17.63
CA PRO A 112 34.00 -2.63 -17.59
C PRO A 112 32.66 -2.66 -18.36
N ASN A 113 32.33 -3.79 -19.01
CA ASN A 113 31.21 -3.83 -19.95
C ASN A 113 29.87 -4.08 -19.27
N TYR A 114 29.85 -4.84 -18.16
CA TYR A 114 28.63 -5.21 -17.42
C TYR A 114 27.52 -5.71 -18.35
N THR A 115 27.88 -6.54 -19.32
CA THR A 115 26.96 -6.97 -20.38
C THR A 115 25.77 -7.70 -19.76
N ILE A 116 24.55 -7.20 -19.96
CA ILE A 116 23.32 -7.83 -19.46
C ILE A 116 23.16 -9.18 -20.16
N ASP A 117 22.78 -10.21 -19.41
CA ASP A 117 22.48 -11.52 -20.00
C ASP A 117 21.45 -11.39 -21.12
N SER A 118 21.87 -11.73 -22.33
CA SER A 118 21.06 -11.50 -23.53
C SER A 118 19.77 -12.33 -23.55
N THR A 119 19.77 -13.53 -22.95
CA THR A 119 18.57 -14.37 -22.87
C THR A 119 17.52 -13.71 -21.98
N TYR A 120 17.95 -13.23 -20.82
CA TYR A 120 17.11 -12.52 -19.87
C TYR A 120 16.59 -11.19 -20.41
N LEU A 121 17.45 -10.38 -21.04
CA LEU A 121 17.03 -9.12 -21.67
C LEU A 121 16.04 -9.34 -22.82
N ASN A 122 16.25 -10.36 -23.66
CA ASN A 122 15.32 -10.71 -24.73
C ASN A 122 13.96 -11.15 -24.17
N ARG A 123 13.96 -11.92 -23.06
CA ARG A 123 12.73 -12.32 -22.37
C ARG A 123 12.00 -11.11 -21.78
N TYR A 124 12.72 -10.20 -21.15
CA TYR A 124 12.15 -8.95 -20.63
C TYR A 124 11.53 -8.10 -21.75
N ALA A 125 12.28 -7.89 -22.85
CA ALA A 125 11.82 -7.14 -24.01
C ALA A 125 10.59 -7.77 -24.68
N GLN A 126 10.48 -9.11 -24.68
CA GLN A 126 9.28 -9.80 -25.15
C GLN A 126 8.04 -9.36 -24.37
N VAL A 127 8.13 -9.30 -23.03
CA VAL A 127 7.00 -8.88 -22.17
C VAL A 127 6.68 -7.40 -22.36
N VAL A 128 7.69 -6.54 -22.46
CA VAL A 128 7.51 -5.12 -22.82
C VAL A 128 6.76 -4.98 -24.15
N LYS A 129 7.15 -5.76 -25.16
CA LYS A 129 6.50 -5.75 -26.48
C LYS A 129 5.04 -6.23 -26.42
N MET A 130 4.74 -7.28 -25.65
CA MET A 130 3.37 -7.75 -25.43
C MET A 130 2.50 -6.66 -24.80
N ALA A 131 2.99 -5.98 -23.77
CA ALA A 131 2.27 -4.88 -23.12
C ALA A 131 2.00 -3.69 -24.08
N LEU A 132 3.00 -3.30 -24.87
CA LEU A 132 2.84 -2.24 -25.89
C LEU A 132 1.84 -2.64 -26.99
N ALA A 133 1.82 -3.92 -27.40
CA ALA A 133 0.86 -4.42 -28.38
C ALA A 133 -0.60 -4.26 -27.90
N LEU A 134 -0.83 -4.41 -26.59
CA LEU A 134 -2.12 -4.18 -25.91
C LEU A 134 -2.44 -2.68 -25.68
N LYS A 135 -1.65 -1.77 -26.26
CA LYS A 135 -1.81 -0.32 -26.12
C LYS A 135 -1.81 0.12 -24.66
N LEU A 136 -0.95 -0.51 -23.85
CA LEU A 136 -0.61 -0.02 -22.53
C LEU A 136 0.58 0.93 -22.64
N LYS A 137 0.59 1.98 -21.81
CA LYS A 137 1.84 2.68 -21.50
C LYS A 137 2.70 1.79 -20.63
N VAL A 138 4.00 1.74 -20.91
CA VAL A 138 4.92 0.85 -20.21
C VAL A 138 6.00 1.67 -19.53
N MET A 139 6.18 1.48 -18.22
CA MET A 139 7.32 2.01 -17.47
C MET A 139 8.30 0.87 -17.18
N ILE A 140 9.56 1.06 -17.54
CA ILE A 140 10.67 0.15 -17.19
C ILE A 140 11.71 0.89 -16.35
N ASN A 141 12.48 0.17 -15.55
CA ASN A 141 13.50 0.75 -14.67
C ASN A 141 14.69 -0.19 -14.49
N ILE A 142 15.56 0.14 -13.54
CA ILE A 142 16.33 -0.82 -12.74
C ILE A 142 15.83 -0.75 -11.29
N HIS A 143 15.62 -1.90 -10.64
CA HIS A 143 14.73 -2.01 -9.49
C HIS A 143 15.45 -2.30 -8.17
N HIS A 144 15.70 -3.56 -7.82
CA HIS A 144 16.41 -3.91 -6.59
C HIS A 144 17.93 -3.77 -6.72
N ASP A 145 18.41 -3.43 -7.92
CA ASP A 145 19.74 -2.87 -8.14
C ASP A 145 20.02 -1.70 -7.17
N SER A 146 18.99 -0.92 -6.83
CA SER A 146 19.02 0.19 -5.86
C SER A 146 19.71 -0.12 -4.54
N TRP A 147 19.42 -1.27 -3.93
CA TRP A 147 19.99 -1.68 -2.63
C TRP A 147 20.97 -2.85 -2.74
N GLU A 148 21.04 -3.54 -3.89
CA GLU A 148 22.04 -4.60 -4.11
C GLU A 148 23.43 -4.02 -4.43
N TRP A 149 23.52 -2.95 -5.22
CA TRP A 149 24.81 -2.35 -5.62
C TRP A 149 24.75 -0.85 -5.94
N ALA A 150 23.63 -0.31 -6.40
CA ALA A 150 23.55 1.10 -6.78
C ALA A 150 23.56 2.04 -5.55
N GLU A 151 23.34 1.52 -4.34
CA GLU A 151 23.53 2.29 -3.12
C GLU A 151 24.97 2.79 -2.95
N TYR A 152 25.95 2.14 -3.60
CA TYR A 152 27.36 2.52 -3.51
C TYR A 152 27.74 3.65 -4.48
N ILE A 153 26.83 4.10 -5.35
CA ILE A 153 27.10 5.19 -6.30
C ILE A 153 27.62 6.43 -5.58
N ASN A 154 28.84 6.86 -5.95
CA ASN A 154 29.55 8.00 -5.37
C ASN A 154 29.73 7.88 -3.85
N ALA A 155 29.80 6.66 -3.31
CA ALA A 155 30.34 6.41 -2.00
C ALA A 155 31.86 6.62 -2.01
N ASP A 156 32.40 7.14 -0.90
CA ASP A 156 33.82 7.52 -0.81
C ASP A 156 34.76 6.32 -1.00
N ASP A 157 34.28 5.10 -0.70
CA ASP A 157 35.01 3.84 -0.78
C ASP A 157 34.71 3.01 -2.04
N ASP A 158 33.81 3.47 -2.92
CA ASP A 158 33.38 2.73 -4.12
C ASP A 158 34.35 2.88 -5.30
N ASN A 159 35.24 3.88 -5.29
CA ASN A 159 36.14 4.20 -6.40
C ASN A 159 35.44 4.42 -7.76
N GLY A 160 34.13 4.68 -7.76
CA GLY A 160 33.32 4.94 -8.96
C GLY A 160 32.83 3.69 -9.69
N GLU A 161 33.02 2.50 -9.12
CA GLU A 161 32.60 1.22 -9.72
C GLU A 161 31.08 1.17 -9.93
N ALA A 162 30.28 1.55 -8.93
CA ALA A 162 28.83 1.51 -9.04
C ALA A 162 28.30 2.50 -10.11
N MET A 163 28.90 3.68 -10.25
CA MET A 163 28.52 4.61 -11.32
C MET A 163 28.91 4.08 -12.70
N ALA A 164 30.04 3.39 -12.83
CA ALA A 164 30.44 2.75 -14.08
C ALA A 164 29.46 1.64 -14.48
N GLU A 165 29.03 0.80 -13.53
CA GLU A 165 28.02 -0.23 -13.73
C GLU A 165 26.67 0.38 -14.14
N TYR A 166 26.21 1.42 -13.43
CA TYR A 166 24.97 2.16 -13.76
C TYR A 166 24.98 2.69 -15.20
N LYS A 167 26.08 3.33 -15.60
CA LYS A 167 26.25 3.87 -16.95
C LYS A 167 26.23 2.77 -18.01
N ALA A 168 26.92 1.66 -17.77
CA ALA A 168 26.98 0.53 -18.70
C ALA A 168 25.60 -0.12 -18.89
N ILE A 169 24.84 -0.30 -17.81
CA ILE A 169 23.48 -0.87 -17.86
C ILE A 169 22.54 0.06 -18.62
N TRP A 170 22.47 1.35 -18.28
CA TRP A 170 21.58 2.28 -18.99
C TRP A 170 21.97 2.53 -20.44
N THR A 171 23.26 2.45 -20.78
CA THR A 171 23.71 2.50 -22.18
C THR A 171 23.16 1.32 -22.97
N GLN A 172 23.20 0.10 -22.40
CA GLN A 172 22.64 -1.09 -23.03
C GLN A 172 21.11 -1.01 -23.15
N LEU A 173 20.40 -0.65 -22.08
CA LEU A 173 18.93 -0.55 -22.09
C LEU A 173 18.44 0.54 -23.05
N SER A 174 19.06 1.73 -23.04
CA SER A 174 18.69 2.81 -23.95
C SER A 174 18.94 2.44 -25.41
N SER A 175 20.05 1.77 -25.71
CA SER A 175 20.35 1.25 -27.05
C SER A 175 19.34 0.18 -27.49
N TYR A 176 19.04 -0.79 -26.63
CA TYR A 176 18.16 -1.91 -26.95
C TYR A 176 16.72 -1.46 -27.22
N PHE A 177 16.19 -0.52 -26.42
CA PHE A 177 14.83 -0.01 -26.52
C PHE A 177 14.71 1.27 -27.37
N LYS A 178 15.78 1.67 -28.06
CA LYS A 178 15.90 2.95 -28.78
C LYS A 178 14.72 3.29 -29.68
N ASP A 179 14.27 2.33 -30.48
CA ASP A 179 13.24 2.53 -31.50
C ASP A 179 11.83 2.08 -31.04
N TYR A 180 11.67 1.67 -29.77
CA TYR A 180 10.36 1.32 -29.23
C TYR A 180 9.46 2.56 -29.14
N SER A 181 8.13 2.32 -29.19
CA SER A 181 7.07 3.34 -29.10
C SER A 181 7.32 4.37 -27.99
N SER A 182 6.84 5.60 -28.19
CA SER A 182 6.83 6.65 -27.15
C SER A 182 5.90 6.34 -25.97
N ASP A 183 5.08 5.28 -26.06
CA ASP A 183 4.33 4.74 -24.92
C ASP A 183 5.21 3.98 -23.92
N LEU A 184 6.46 3.68 -24.26
CA LEU A 184 7.48 3.19 -23.33
C LEU A 184 8.23 4.37 -22.70
N CYS A 185 8.24 4.47 -21.38
CA CYS A 185 9.07 5.40 -20.62
C CYS A 185 10.10 4.68 -19.75
N PHE A 186 11.17 5.39 -19.39
CA PHE A 186 12.27 4.87 -18.57
C PHE A 186 12.28 5.59 -17.22
N GLU A 187 12.26 4.85 -16.12
CA GLU A 187 12.48 5.34 -14.76
C GLU A 187 13.91 5.06 -14.33
N SER A 188 14.61 6.07 -13.80
CA SER A 188 16.07 6.04 -13.61
C SER A 188 16.56 4.99 -12.60
N LEU A 189 15.92 4.85 -11.45
CA LEU A 189 16.26 3.93 -10.37
C LEU A 189 15.08 3.82 -9.40
N ASN A 190 14.71 2.61 -9.00
CA ASN A 190 13.69 2.42 -7.97
C ASN A 190 14.19 2.82 -6.58
N GLU A 191 13.36 3.45 -5.75
CA GLU A 191 13.60 3.71 -4.32
C GLU A 191 15.06 4.05 -3.95
N PRO A 192 15.69 5.03 -4.64
CA PRO A 192 17.13 5.25 -4.52
C PRO A 192 17.52 5.58 -3.09
N THR A 193 18.54 4.87 -2.62
CA THR A 193 19.13 4.97 -1.29
C THR A 193 20.64 4.82 -1.50
N PHE A 194 21.50 5.61 -0.85
CA PHE A 194 22.96 5.55 -0.98
C PHE A 194 23.73 5.28 0.34
N LYS A 195 24.60 4.25 0.32
CA LYS A 195 25.36 3.64 1.44
C LYS A 195 25.91 4.68 2.44
N ASN A 196 25.99 4.23 3.70
CA ASN A 196 26.17 4.97 4.97
C ASN A 196 24.85 5.51 5.57
N HIS A 197 23.77 4.78 5.36
CA HIS A 197 22.39 5.06 5.82
C HIS A 197 22.11 4.95 7.31
N SER A 198 23.06 4.46 8.12
CA SER A 198 22.90 4.33 9.57
C SER A 198 23.11 5.68 10.25
N GLY A 199 22.22 6.64 10.07
CA GLY A 199 22.19 7.91 10.83
C GLY A 199 23.38 8.88 10.66
N ASP A 200 24.46 8.47 9.99
CA ASP A 200 25.74 9.19 9.95
C ASP A 200 25.96 10.04 8.69
N VAL A 201 25.12 9.92 7.65
CA VAL A 201 25.22 10.76 6.45
C VAL A 201 24.05 11.71 6.30
N ALA A 202 24.37 12.99 6.24
CA ALA A 202 23.41 14.06 6.05
C ALA A 202 22.59 13.84 4.77
N THR A 203 21.27 14.03 4.86
CA THR A 203 20.33 13.91 3.74
C THR A 203 20.82 14.65 2.48
N ASP A 204 21.46 15.81 2.65
CA ASP A 204 22.02 16.61 1.55
C ASP A 204 23.05 15.85 0.68
N VAL A 205 23.84 14.94 1.27
CA VAL A 205 24.79 14.12 0.52
C VAL A 205 24.05 13.13 -0.36
N GLN A 206 23.03 12.46 0.18
CA GLN A 206 22.21 11.52 -0.58
C GLN A 206 21.44 12.22 -1.70
N LEU A 207 20.91 13.42 -1.44
CA LEU A 207 20.24 14.24 -2.46
C LEU A 207 21.19 14.60 -3.62
N LYS A 208 22.45 14.95 -3.32
CA LYS A 208 23.48 15.20 -4.36
C LYS A 208 23.82 13.94 -5.16
N ARG A 209 23.91 12.77 -4.51
CA ARG A 209 24.15 11.50 -5.20
C ARG A 209 22.99 11.17 -6.14
N LEU A 210 21.75 11.38 -5.70
CA LEU A 210 20.57 11.19 -6.54
C LEU A 210 20.53 12.16 -7.74
N ASP A 211 20.88 13.43 -7.54
CA ASP A 211 20.98 14.40 -8.63
C ASP A 211 21.99 13.94 -9.71
N ALA A 212 23.14 13.41 -9.29
CA ALA A 212 24.14 12.83 -10.19
C ALA A 212 23.58 11.61 -10.95
N VAL A 213 22.87 10.70 -10.28
CA VAL A 213 22.22 9.52 -10.90
C VAL A 213 21.20 9.96 -11.96
N ASN A 214 20.29 10.87 -11.61
CA ASN A 214 19.25 11.34 -12.52
C ASN A 214 19.80 12.13 -13.71
N THR A 215 20.84 12.94 -13.49
CA THR A 215 21.50 13.73 -14.54
C THR A 215 22.27 12.83 -15.51
N GLU A 216 23.01 11.83 -15.00
CA GLU A 216 23.74 10.88 -15.83
C GLU A 216 22.78 10.03 -16.66
N PHE A 217 21.70 9.54 -16.03
CA PHE A 217 20.63 8.83 -16.73
C PHE A 217 20.02 9.64 -17.87
N HIS A 218 19.66 10.90 -17.61
CA HIS A 218 19.13 11.82 -18.63
C HIS A 218 20.10 11.94 -19.81
N SER A 219 21.37 12.19 -19.51
CA SER A 219 22.45 12.33 -20.51
C SER A 219 22.58 11.07 -21.36
N ILE A 220 22.67 9.88 -20.76
CA ILE A 220 22.78 8.60 -21.48
C ILE A 220 21.60 8.42 -22.43
N VAL A 221 20.37 8.59 -21.92
CA VAL A 221 19.17 8.32 -22.72
C VAL A 221 19.05 9.34 -23.86
N ARG A 222 19.24 10.64 -23.59
CA ARG A 222 19.14 11.67 -24.65
C ARG A 222 20.23 11.53 -25.73
N ASN A 223 21.43 11.09 -25.35
CA ASN A 223 22.54 10.89 -26.30
C ASN A 223 22.45 9.57 -27.08
N SER A 224 21.52 8.67 -26.73
CA SER A 224 21.35 7.39 -27.45
C SER A 224 20.59 7.52 -28.79
N GLY A 225 19.93 8.65 -29.07
CA GLY A 225 19.23 8.96 -30.33
C GLY A 225 17.91 8.19 -30.55
N GLY A 226 17.36 8.24 -31.77
CA GLY A 226 16.08 7.58 -32.10
C GLY A 226 14.91 8.18 -31.30
N ASN A 227 13.98 7.34 -30.85
CA ASN A 227 12.84 7.82 -30.04
C ASN A 227 13.28 8.30 -28.65
N ASN A 228 14.48 7.93 -28.18
CA ASN A 228 14.98 8.34 -26.87
C ASN A 228 15.27 9.85 -26.75
N ALA A 229 15.42 10.56 -27.88
CA ALA A 229 15.57 12.02 -27.90
C ALA A 229 14.35 12.76 -27.31
N ALA A 230 13.16 12.15 -27.37
CA ALA A 230 11.92 12.70 -26.83
C ALA A 230 11.17 11.74 -25.89
N ARG A 231 11.74 10.56 -25.60
CA ARG A 231 11.12 9.57 -24.70
C ARG A 231 10.89 10.19 -23.32
N MET A 232 9.70 9.97 -22.78
CA MET A 232 9.41 10.39 -21.42
C MET A 232 10.34 9.68 -20.43
N LEU A 233 11.00 10.46 -19.60
CA LEU A 233 11.81 9.97 -18.49
C LEU A 233 11.05 10.14 -17.19
N VAL A 234 11.26 9.21 -16.26
CA VAL A 234 10.64 9.21 -14.94
C VAL A 234 11.76 9.27 -13.91
N MET A 235 11.69 10.23 -12.99
CA MET A 235 12.75 10.46 -12.00
C MET A 235 12.19 10.41 -10.58
N PRO A 236 12.78 9.59 -9.70
CA PRO A 236 12.30 9.39 -8.33
C PRO A 236 12.79 10.52 -7.41
N THR A 237 12.05 10.78 -6.33
CA THR A 237 12.64 11.43 -5.15
C THR A 237 13.53 10.42 -4.40
N LEU A 238 14.37 10.91 -3.50
CA LEU A 238 15.18 10.03 -2.64
C LEU A 238 14.26 9.11 -1.82
N ASN A 239 14.52 7.81 -1.83
CA ASN A 239 13.66 6.75 -1.30
C ASN A 239 12.21 6.78 -1.83
N THR A 240 11.94 7.46 -2.95
CA THR A 240 10.59 7.77 -3.44
C THR A 240 9.67 8.42 -2.39
N ASN A 241 10.28 9.10 -1.42
CA ASN A 241 9.61 9.73 -0.29
C ASN A 241 9.14 11.15 -0.62
N ASN A 242 8.05 11.59 0.02
CA ASN A 242 7.35 12.83 -0.30
C ASN A 242 7.65 14.01 0.63
N SER A 243 8.70 13.95 1.46
CA SER A 243 9.12 15.10 2.27
C SER A 243 9.53 16.28 1.38
N ASP A 244 9.33 17.51 1.89
CA ASP A 244 9.50 18.72 1.08
C ASP A 244 10.93 18.92 0.57
N ASP A 245 11.96 18.58 1.36
CA ASP A 245 13.36 18.63 0.96
C ASP A 245 13.66 17.70 -0.23
N ARG A 246 13.11 16.48 -0.21
CA ARG A 246 13.28 15.49 -1.28
C ARG A 246 12.51 15.89 -2.54
N CYS A 247 11.30 16.41 -2.37
CA CYS A 247 10.50 16.92 -3.48
C CYS A 247 11.16 18.14 -4.13
N ALA A 248 11.64 19.10 -3.32
CA ALA A 248 12.31 20.30 -3.80
C ALA A 248 13.61 19.96 -4.53
N SER A 249 14.41 19.01 -4.00
CA SER A 249 15.63 18.53 -4.65
C SER A 249 15.34 17.98 -6.04
N LEU A 250 14.40 17.03 -6.17
CA LEU A 250 14.03 16.48 -7.46
C LEU A 250 13.49 17.56 -8.42
N TYR A 251 12.65 18.48 -7.93
CA TYR A 251 12.14 19.56 -8.75
C TYR A 251 13.28 20.42 -9.32
N ASN A 252 14.30 20.72 -8.51
CA ASN A 252 15.46 21.48 -8.95
C ASN A 252 16.26 20.74 -10.03
N THR A 253 16.46 19.42 -9.88
CA THR A 253 17.06 18.58 -10.93
C THR A 253 16.27 18.68 -12.23
N ILE A 254 14.95 18.44 -12.18
CA ILE A 254 14.07 18.49 -13.37
C ILE A 254 14.11 19.88 -14.04
N ALA A 255 14.02 20.94 -13.25
CA ALA A 255 14.07 22.31 -13.75
C ALA A 255 15.43 22.66 -14.37
N GLY A 256 16.52 22.17 -13.78
CA GLY A 256 17.89 22.36 -14.26
C GLY A 256 18.17 21.69 -15.60
N LEU A 257 17.57 20.50 -15.83
CA LEU A 257 17.70 19.76 -17.09
C LEU A 257 16.98 20.42 -18.28
N LYS A 258 16.02 21.31 -18.02
CA LYS A 258 15.25 22.07 -19.04
C LYS A 258 14.60 21.17 -20.10
N ASP A 259 14.16 19.99 -19.70
CA ASP A 259 13.57 18.99 -20.58
C ASP A 259 12.05 18.89 -20.31
N PRO A 260 11.20 19.10 -21.32
CA PRO A 260 9.74 19.05 -21.14
C PRO A 260 9.19 17.63 -20.93
N ASN A 261 10.00 16.59 -21.16
CA ASN A 261 9.62 15.18 -21.16
C ASN A 261 10.20 14.44 -19.94
N ILE A 262 10.02 15.01 -18.75
CA ILE A 262 10.32 14.37 -17.46
C ILE A 262 9.10 14.39 -16.55
N VAL A 263 8.78 13.23 -15.96
CA VAL A 263 7.76 13.02 -14.93
C VAL A 263 8.45 12.73 -13.59
N ALA A 264 7.93 13.27 -12.49
CA ALA A 264 8.37 12.91 -11.15
C ALA A 264 7.67 11.62 -10.67
N THR A 265 8.38 10.75 -9.96
CA THR A 265 7.80 9.55 -9.31
C THR A 265 8.08 9.49 -7.81
N LEU A 266 7.09 9.00 -7.07
CA LEU A 266 7.11 8.75 -5.62
C LEU A 266 6.31 7.48 -5.33
N HIS A 267 6.46 6.89 -4.15
CA HIS A 267 5.65 5.74 -3.71
C HIS A 267 4.82 6.11 -2.48
N TYR A 268 3.71 5.40 -2.26
CA TYR A 268 2.86 5.63 -1.09
C TYR A 268 2.17 4.36 -0.59
N TYR A 269 2.57 3.89 0.58
CA TYR A 269 2.06 2.67 1.21
C TYR A 269 1.24 2.93 2.49
N GLY A 270 0.74 4.16 2.65
CA GLY A 270 -0.13 4.55 3.75
C GLY A 270 0.60 5.04 5.00
N TYR A 271 -0.16 5.63 5.93
CA TYR A 271 0.32 5.96 7.27
C TYR A 271 0.86 4.71 7.95
N TRP A 272 2.15 4.72 8.31
CA TRP A 272 2.87 3.50 8.69
C TRP A 272 2.14 2.67 9.76
N PRO A 273 1.69 3.23 10.90
CA PRO A 273 0.97 2.46 11.92
C PRO A 273 -0.29 1.73 11.41
N PHE A 274 -1.06 2.39 10.55
CA PHE A 274 -2.24 1.79 9.92
C PHE A 274 -1.85 0.70 8.92
N SER A 275 -0.86 0.99 8.08
CA SER A 275 -0.47 0.10 6.98
C SER A 275 0.07 -1.26 7.39
N VAL A 276 0.47 -1.42 8.65
CA VAL A 276 0.98 -2.68 9.22
C VAL A 276 0.20 -3.14 10.47
N ASN A 277 -0.89 -2.45 10.83
CA ASN A 277 -1.65 -2.67 12.07
C ASN A 277 -0.75 -2.77 13.32
N ILE A 278 -0.23 -1.62 13.76
CA ILE A 278 0.55 -1.45 15.00
C ILE A 278 0.10 -0.18 15.72
N ALA A 279 0.46 -0.05 17.00
CA ALA A 279 0.19 1.14 17.82
C ALA A 279 -1.32 1.46 17.99
N GLY A 280 -2.19 0.47 17.81
CA GLY A 280 -3.64 0.62 17.92
C GLY A 280 -4.28 1.30 16.70
N SER A 281 -3.52 1.51 15.62
CA SER A 281 -4.01 2.14 14.40
C SER A 281 -4.72 1.11 13.50
N THR A 282 -5.89 0.66 13.92
CA THR A 282 -6.62 -0.44 13.28
C THR A 282 -7.65 0.00 12.24
N THR A 283 -7.92 1.31 12.14
CA THR A 283 -8.93 1.89 11.23
C THR A 283 -8.35 3.00 10.37
N MET A 284 -9.02 3.35 9.26
CA MET A 284 -8.71 4.54 8.47
C MET A 284 -9.19 5.79 9.22
N ASP A 285 -8.49 6.10 10.31
CA ASP A 285 -8.80 7.21 11.21
C ASP A 285 -8.36 8.57 10.65
N SER A 286 -8.50 9.62 11.47
CA SER A 286 -8.10 10.97 11.09
C SER A 286 -6.60 11.13 10.85
N ASN A 287 -5.74 10.30 11.48
CA ASN A 287 -4.29 10.35 11.26
C ASN A 287 -3.97 9.79 9.87
N THR A 288 -4.54 8.64 9.51
CA THR A 288 -4.39 8.07 8.16
C THR A 288 -4.90 9.03 7.09
N VAL A 289 -6.07 9.62 7.27
CA VAL A 289 -6.62 10.62 6.32
C VAL A 289 -5.74 11.86 6.22
N SER A 290 -5.22 12.37 7.35
CA SER A 290 -4.34 13.54 7.35
C SER A 290 -3.00 13.27 6.67
N ASP A 291 -2.44 12.07 6.86
CA ASP A 291 -1.21 11.65 6.20
C ASP A 291 -1.36 11.56 4.67
N ILE A 292 -2.47 10.98 4.19
CA ILE A 292 -2.84 10.97 2.77
C ILE A 292 -2.90 12.40 2.25
N ASN A 293 -3.66 13.27 2.93
CA ASN A 293 -3.84 14.64 2.46
C ASN A 293 -2.52 15.40 2.39
N ALA A 294 -1.72 15.35 3.47
CA ALA A 294 -0.45 16.03 3.54
C ALA A 294 0.57 15.52 2.50
N SER A 295 0.61 14.20 2.28
CA SER A 295 1.52 13.58 1.29
C SER A 295 1.21 14.03 -0.14
N PHE A 296 -0.05 13.95 -0.55
CA PHE A 296 -0.45 14.33 -1.91
C PHE A 296 -0.49 15.85 -2.11
N ASP A 297 -0.69 16.64 -1.05
CA ASP A 297 -0.51 18.09 -1.08
C ASP A 297 0.95 18.47 -1.33
N ARG A 298 1.92 17.83 -0.66
CA ARG A 298 3.35 18.04 -0.93
C ARG A 298 3.72 17.70 -2.36
N MET A 299 3.26 16.55 -2.88
CA MET A 299 3.48 16.17 -4.29
C MET A 299 2.89 17.19 -5.26
N TYR A 300 1.63 17.61 -5.03
CA TYR A 300 0.96 18.60 -5.87
C TYR A 300 1.69 19.95 -5.85
N ASN A 301 2.00 20.47 -4.66
CA ASN A 301 2.61 21.78 -4.48
C ASN A 301 4.02 21.84 -5.06
N ASN A 302 4.79 20.75 -4.94
CA ASN A 302 6.17 20.72 -5.43
C ASN A 302 6.28 20.43 -6.93
N PHE A 303 5.33 19.72 -7.54
CA PHE A 303 5.42 19.27 -8.93
C PHE A 303 4.22 19.66 -9.78
N THR A 304 3.02 19.12 -9.49
CA THR A 304 1.84 19.27 -10.36
C THR A 304 1.47 20.73 -10.58
N ALA A 305 1.43 21.53 -9.51
CA ALA A 305 1.14 22.96 -9.55
C ALA A 305 2.18 23.76 -10.35
N LYS A 306 3.40 23.21 -10.49
CA LYS A 306 4.53 23.82 -11.22
C LYS A 306 4.68 23.26 -12.63
N GLY A 307 3.70 22.51 -13.14
CA GLY A 307 3.71 22.01 -14.52
C GLY A 307 4.48 20.70 -14.73
N VAL A 308 4.93 20.03 -13.67
CA VAL A 308 5.57 18.70 -13.75
C VAL A 308 4.52 17.63 -13.46
N GLY A 309 4.36 16.67 -14.38
CA GLY A 309 3.51 15.50 -14.17
C GLY A 309 4.06 14.60 -13.08
N VAL A 310 3.16 13.98 -12.31
CA VAL A 310 3.51 13.08 -11.21
C VAL A 310 2.83 11.73 -11.41
N VAL A 311 3.59 10.67 -11.22
CA VAL A 311 3.09 9.29 -11.11
C VAL A 311 3.50 8.76 -9.75
N VAL A 312 2.55 8.29 -8.94
CA VAL A 312 2.84 7.43 -7.82
C VAL A 312 3.12 6.04 -8.38
N GLY A 313 4.41 5.70 -8.53
CA GLY A 313 4.89 4.50 -9.21
C GLY A 313 4.50 3.21 -8.53
N GLU A 314 4.22 3.27 -7.22
CA GLU A 314 3.71 2.17 -6.41
C GLU A 314 2.79 2.70 -5.33
N TYR A 315 1.64 2.05 -5.15
CA TYR A 315 0.79 2.25 -3.98
C TYR A 315 0.15 0.95 -3.50
N GLY A 316 -0.15 0.91 -2.21
CA GLY A 316 -0.79 -0.20 -1.52
C GLY A 316 -0.81 0.05 -0.01
N LEU A 317 -0.73 -1.04 0.76
CA LEU A 317 -0.37 -1.02 2.18
C LEU A 317 0.91 -1.85 2.36
N LEU A 318 1.77 -1.47 3.30
CA LEU A 318 2.99 -2.23 3.62
C LEU A 318 2.69 -3.68 4.04
N SER A 319 1.52 -3.95 4.62
CA SER A 319 1.11 -5.31 4.98
C SER A 319 0.96 -6.26 3.77
N PHE A 320 0.89 -5.75 2.54
CA PHE A 320 0.74 -6.57 1.33
C PHE A 320 1.98 -7.40 0.97
N ASP A 321 3.14 -7.12 1.58
CA ASP A 321 4.39 -7.85 1.33
C ASP A 321 4.37 -9.33 1.78
N GLY A 322 3.35 -9.75 2.54
CA GLY A 322 3.10 -11.16 2.89
C GLY A 322 2.05 -11.87 2.02
N SER A 323 1.13 -11.13 1.39
CA SER A 323 0.13 -11.46 0.36
C SER A 323 -0.97 -10.38 0.38
N ALA A 324 -1.74 -10.20 -0.71
CA ALA A 324 -2.87 -9.25 -0.71
C ALA A 324 -4.02 -9.65 0.23
N LYS A 325 -4.09 -10.93 0.63
CA LYS A 325 -4.96 -11.42 1.70
C LYS A 325 -4.22 -11.41 3.03
N SER A 326 -3.54 -10.31 3.34
CA SER A 326 -3.11 -10.11 4.71
C SER A 326 -4.36 -9.74 5.51
N ASP A 327 -4.87 -10.64 6.34
CA ASP A 327 -5.88 -10.33 7.38
C ASP A 327 -5.30 -9.39 8.48
N VAL A 328 -4.25 -8.63 8.13
CA VAL A 328 -3.51 -7.70 8.99
C VAL A 328 -4.29 -6.41 9.16
N VAL A 329 -4.84 -5.87 8.06
CA VAL A 329 -5.70 -4.69 8.08
C VAL A 329 -7.12 -5.17 7.81
N GLU A 330 -8.06 -4.74 8.63
CA GLU A 330 -9.48 -5.03 8.50
C GLU A 330 -9.96 -4.66 7.08
N HIS A 331 -10.76 -5.54 6.47
CA HIS A 331 -11.10 -5.48 5.05
C HIS A 331 -11.90 -4.23 4.71
N GLY A 332 -12.93 -3.88 5.48
CA GLY A 332 -13.70 -2.65 5.30
C GLY A 332 -12.83 -1.40 5.41
N GLU A 333 -11.89 -1.37 6.36
CA GLU A 333 -10.89 -0.31 6.50
C GLU A 333 -9.97 -0.20 5.28
N LEU A 334 -9.52 -1.34 4.74
CA LEU A 334 -8.74 -1.38 3.50
C LEU A 334 -9.54 -0.82 2.31
N LEU A 335 -10.80 -1.23 2.14
CA LEU A 335 -11.66 -0.74 1.06
C LEU A 335 -11.87 0.78 1.15
N LYS A 336 -12.12 1.29 2.35
CA LYS A 336 -12.22 2.74 2.64
C LYS A 336 -10.92 3.48 2.30
N TYR A 337 -9.78 2.93 2.69
CA TYR A 337 -8.45 3.49 2.40
C TYR A 337 -8.21 3.61 0.89
N ILE A 338 -8.44 2.53 0.13
CA ILE A 338 -8.21 2.54 -1.33
C ILE A 338 -9.14 3.53 -2.03
N GLU A 339 -10.42 3.59 -1.62
CA GLU A 339 -11.38 4.55 -2.14
C GLU A 339 -10.92 5.99 -1.89
N TYR A 340 -10.56 6.33 -0.66
CA TYR A 340 -10.18 7.69 -0.29
C TYR A 340 -8.85 8.12 -0.92
N LEU A 341 -7.83 7.26 -0.85
CA LEU A 341 -6.51 7.50 -1.43
C LEU A 341 -6.60 7.82 -2.92
N THR A 342 -7.29 6.98 -3.68
CA THR A 342 -7.42 7.13 -5.14
C THR A 342 -8.24 8.37 -5.51
N TYR A 343 -9.31 8.68 -4.75
CA TYR A 343 -10.05 9.92 -4.89
C TYR A 343 -9.14 11.15 -4.69
N TYR A 344 -8.39 11.19 -3.59
CA TYR A 344 -7.60 12.36 -3.25
C TYR A 344 -6.45 12.56 -4.25
N ALA A 345 -5.76 11.50 -4.65
CA ALA A 345 -4.75 11.53 -5.71
C ALA A 345 -5.30 12.07 -7.04
N LYS A 346 -6.48 11.60 -7.46
CA LYS A 346 -7.17 12.08 -8.67
C LYS A 346 -7.51 13.57 -8.58
N SER A 347 -7.92 14.05 -7.40
CA SER A 347 -8.19 15.48 -7.17
C SER A 347 -6.95 16.36 -7.35
N LYS A 348 -5.75 15.77 -7.19
CA LYS A 348 -4.45 16.44 -7.39
C LYS A 348 -3.86 16.22 -8.78
N GLY A 349 -4.57 15.53 -9.69
CA GLY A 349 -4.06 15.23 -11.03
C GLY A 349 -2.84 14.30 -11.02
N ILE A 350 -2.73 13.44 -10.01
CA ILE A 350 -1.61 12.51 -9.81
C ILE A 350 -2.06 11.13 -10.27
N ALA A 351 -1.30 10.52 -11.19
CA ALA A 351 -1.54 9.15 -11.61
C ALA A 351 -0.98 8.17 -10.58
N MET A 352 -1.55 6.98 -10.45
CA MET A 352 -1.13 5.97 -9.48
C MET A 352 -1.06 4.59 -10.15
N MET A 353 -0.07 3.81 -9.74
CA MET A 353 0.14 2.45 -10.23
C MET A 353 0.11 1.44 -9.08
N LEU A 354 -0.88 0.55 -9.08
CA LEU A 354 -1.09 -0.41 -7.99
C LEU A 354 0.11 -1.37 -7.89
N TRP A 355 0.65 -1.58 -6.69
CA TRP A 355 1.63 -2.64 -6.46
C TRP A 355 0.94 -4.01 -6.40
N ASP A 356 1.30 -4.93 -7.30
CA ASP A 356 0.80 -6.30 -7.32
C ASP A 356 1.94 -7.30 -7.45
N ASN A 357 2.40 -7.78 -6.30
CA ASN A 357 3.43 -8.79 -6.16
C ASN A 357 2.97 -10.23 -6.55
N GLY A 358 1.77 -10.39 -7.12
CA GLY A 358 1.11 -11.68 -7.36
C GLY A 358 0.03 -12.00 -6.32
N GLY A 359 -0.06 -11.19 -5.26
CA GLY A 359 -1.09 -11.27 -4.26
C GLY A 359 -2.47 -10.80 -4.73
N MET A 360 -2.57 -9.84 -5.67
CA MET A 360 -3.88 -9.26 -6.03
C MET A 360 -4.54 -10.06 -7.15
N ILE A 361 -3.92 -10.10 -8.34
CA ILE A 361 -4.38 -10.94 -9.46
C ILE A 361 -3.63 -12.27 -9.40
N ASN A 362 -4.38 -13.35 -9.21
CA ASN A 362 -3.83 -14.70 -9.29
C ASN A 362 -3.33 -14.97 -10.72
N ARG A 363 -2.03 -15.18 -10.85
CA ARG A 363 -1.34 -15.30 -12.14
C ARG A 363 -1.54 -16.65 -12.86
N GLN A 364 -2.19 -17.61 -12.21
CA GLN A 364 -2.55 -18.89 -12.82
C GLN A 364 -4.01 -18.91 -13.29
N THR A 365 -4.92 -18.35 -12.50
CA THR A 365 -6.36 -18.35 -12.79
C THR A 365 -6.85 -17.08 -13.50
N TYR A 366 -6.02 -16.03 -13.53
CA TYR A 366 -6.32 -14.70 -14.08
C TYR A 366 -7.57 -14.07 -13.44
N LYS A 367 -7.73 -14.26 -12.13
CA LYS A 367 -8.80 -13.70 -11.31
C LYS A 367 -8.22 -12.88 -10.18
N TRP A 368 -8.94 -11.84 -9.77
CA TRP A 368 -8.64 -11.16 -8.51
C TRP A 368 -8.84 -12.15 -7.35
N ASN A 369 -7.90 -12.18 -6.42
CA ASN A 369 -8.03 -12.95 -5.18
C ASN A 369 -9.09 -12.35 -4.23
N ASP A 370 -9.40 -11.06 -4.42
CA ASP A 370 -10.43 -10.32 -3.71
C ASP A 370 -11.29 -9.52 -4.71
N ALA A 371 -12.54 -9.94 -4.85
CA ALA A 371 -13.49 -9.32 -5.77
C ALA A 371 -13.94 -7.93 -5.30
N GLU A 372 -14.10 -7.71 -4.00
CA GLU A 372 -14.59 -6.45 -3.44
C GLU A 372 -13.52 -5.36 -3.58
N PHE A 373 -12.28 -5.69 -3.24
CA PHE A 373 -11.14 -4.81 -3.50
C PHE A 373 -11.06 -4.44 -4.98
N SER A 374 -11.20 -5.42 -5.88
CA SER A 374 -11.17 -5.14 -7.33
C SER A 374 -12.31 -4.22 -7.78
N ASN A 375 -13.50 -4.34 -7.18
CA ASN A 375 -14.64 -3.49 -7.50
C ASN A 375 -14.40 -2.05 -7.04
N VAL A 376 -13.83 -1.85 -5.85
CA VAL A 376 -13.45 -0.52 -5.35
C VAL A 376 -12.37 0.11 -6.22
N VAL A 377 -11.31 -0.63 -6.56
CA VAL A 377 -10.25 -0.15 -7.46
C VAL A 377 -10.83 0.30 -8.80
N LYS A 378 -11.67 -0.54 -9.44
CA LYS A 378 -12.28 -0.22 -10.74
C LYS A 378 -13.28 0.93 -10.67
N ALA A 379 -14.08 1.01 -9.62
CA ALA A 379 -15.02 2.11 -9.42
C ALA A 379 -14.25 3.44 -9.31
N SER A 380 -13.16 3.44 -8.54
CA SER A 380 -12.33 4.62 -8.25
C SER A 380 -11.68 5.24 -9.49
N PHE A 381 -11.51 4.47 -10.58
CA PHE A 381 -11.07 5.03 -11.86
C PHE A 381 -12.04 6.11 -12.38
N LYS A 382 -13.33 5.94 -12.11
CA LYS A 382 -14.40 6.74 -12.69
C LYS A 382 -15.03 7.67 -11.65
N THR A 383 -15.42 7.13 -10.49
CA THR A 383 -16.25 7.81 -9.49
C THR A 383 -15.91 7.35 -8.07
N ARG A 384 -16.33 8.13 -7.08
CA ARG A 384 -16.26 7.72 -5.66
C ARG A 384 -17.29 6.64 -5.33
N SER A 385 -16.96 5.80 -4.37
CA SER A 385 -17.85 4.78 -3.82
C SER A 385 -18.35 5.21 -2.45
N SER A 386 -19.57 4.82 -2.10
CA SER A 386 -20.09 4.97 -0.74
C SER A 386 -19.79 3.71 0.07
N TYR A 387 -19.73 3.85 1.38
CA TYR A 387 -19.45 2.74 2.29
C TYR A 387 -20.13 2.93 3.64
N ALA A 388 -20.28 1.85 4.40
CA ALA A 388 -20.71 1.92 5.78
C ALA A 388 -19.53 2.21 6.72
N ALA A 389 -19.84 2.55 7.98
CA ALA A 389 -18.81 2.78 8.99
C ALA A 389 -17.92 1.56 9.22
N SER A 390 -18.48 0.36 9.11
CA SER A 390 -17.79 -0.93 9.09
C SER A 390 -18.56 -1.87 8.14
N ASP A 391 -17.85 -2.82 7.56
CA ASP A 391 -18.35 -3.99 6.83
C ASP A 391 -18.69 -5.17 7.74
N GLU A 392 -18.59 -5.04 9.06
CA GLU A 392 -18.85 -6.10 10.02
C GLU A 392 -19.82 -5.63 11.11
N ILE A 393 -20.84 -6.44 11.40
CA ILE A 393 -21.79 -6.21 12.48
C ILE A 393 -21.83 -7.45 13.36
N PHE A 394 -21.28 -7.35 14.55
CA PHE A 394 -21.25 -8.42 15.53
C PHE A 394 -22.48 -8.37 16.44
N VAL A 395 -23.18 -9.50 16.54
CA VAL A 395 -24.45 -9.60 17.28
C VAL A 395 -24.44 -10.81 18.19
N LYS A 396 -24.56 -10.57 19.50
CA LYS A 396 -24.83 -11.62 20.49
C LYS A 396 -26.31 -12.00 20.53
N LYS A 397 -26.61 -13.20 21.03
CA LYS A 397 -27.97 -13.74 21.04
C LYS A 397 -28.95 -12.82 21.78
N GLU A 398 -28.55 -12.32 22.95
CA GLU A 398 -29.31 -11.42 23.82
C GLU A 398 -29.54 -10.03 23.24
N ALA A 399 -28.75 -9.61 22.26
CA ALA A 399 -28.89 -8.32 21.57
C ALA A 399 -29.64 -8.43 20.23
N SER A 400 -29.95 -9.66 19.77
CA SER A 400 -30.48 -9.90 18.43
C SER A 400 -31.86 -9.30 18.13
N ASN A 401 -32.62 -8.89 19.16
CA ASN A 401 -33.91 -8.23 19.03
C ASN A 401 -33.83 -6.70 18.98
N LYS A 402 -32.64 -6.11 19.07
CA LYS A 402 -32.43 -4.66 19.03
C LYS A 402 -32.23 -4.17 17.60
N ASP A 403 -32.73 -2.97 17.32
CA ASP A 403 -32.43 -2.25 16.08
C ASP A 403 -30.94 -1.85 16.05
N ILE A 404 -30.28 -2.00 14.91
CA ILE A 404 -28.85 -1.73 14.74
C ILE A 404 -28.65 -0.56 13.76
N PRO A 405 -28.12 0.59 14.21
CA PRO A 405 -27.78 1.69 13.32
C PRO A 405 -26.46 1.43 12.59
N VAL A 406 -26.43 1.75 11.29
CA VAL A 406 -25.29 1.63 10.39
C VAL A 406 -25.14 2.97 9.67
N SER A 407 -24.13 3.73 10.08
CA SER A 407 -23.82 5.03 9.47
C SER A 407 -23.16 4.84 8.11
N LEU A 408 -23.57 5.64 7.12
CA LEU A 408 -23.03 5.60 5.77
C LEU A 408 -22.23 6.85 5.45
N THR A 409 -21.08 6.68 4.80
CA THR A 409 -20.38 7.74 4.09
C THR A 409 -20.82 7.70 2.62
N LEU A 410 -21.61 8.71 2.22
CA LEU A 410 -22.26 8.69 0.91
C LEU A 410 -21.38 9.19 -0.23
N ASN A 411 -20.36 10.01 0.02
CA ASN A 411 -19.45 10.52 -1.02
C ASN A 411 -20.15 11.12 -2.25
N GLY A 412 -21.31 11.78 -2.03
CA GLY A 412 -22.12 12.40 -3.10
C GLY A 412 -23.15 11.48 -3.76
N ASN A 413 -23.21 10.20 -3.37
CA ASN A 413 -24.19 9.23 -3.88
C ASN A 413 -25.41 9.12 -2.93
N THR A 414 -26.39 8.30 -3.33
CA THR A 414 -27.54 7.93 -2.49
C THR A 414 -27.65 6.41 -2.35
N LEU A 415 -28.12 5.93 -1.20
CA LEU A 415 -28.47 4.52 -1.02
C LEU A 415 -29.67 4.15 -1.91
N ALA A 416 -29.50 3.14 -2.76
CA ALA A 416 -30.55 2.67 -3.67
C ALA A 416 -31.33 1.47 -3.08
N SER A 417 -30.62 0.51 -2.48
CA SER A 417 -31.22 -0.72 -1.95
C SER A 417 -30.23 -1.53 -1.13
N ILE A 418 -30.74 -2.44 -0.29
CA ILE A 418 -29.95 -3.43 0.43
C ILE A 418 -30.44 -4.83 0.04
N TYR A 419 -29.52 -5.73 -0.24
CA TYR A 419 -29.80 -7.12 -0.58
C TYR A 419 -29.16 -8.08 0.43
N ASN A 420 -29.81 -9.20 0.70
CA ASN A 420 -29.18 -10.38 1.32
C ASN A 420 -29.21 -11.50 0.28
N GLY A 421 -28.04 -11.80 -0.29
CA GLY A 421 -27.95 -12.60 -1.52
C GLY A 421 -28.80 -11.98 -2.63
N ASN A 422 -29.76 -12.75 -3.15
CA ASN A 422 -30.67 -12.28 -4.21
C ASN A 422 -31.95 -11.62 -3.67
N VAL A 423 -32.14 -11.55 -2.35
CA VAL A 423 -33.36 -11.04 -1.72
C VAL A 423 -33.20 -9.56 -1.38
N LYS A 424 -33.99 -8.70 -2.02
CA LYS A 424 -34.06 -7.28 -1.66
C LYS A 424 -34.75 -7.12 -0.30
N LEU A 425 -34.11 -6.44 0.64
CA LEU A 425 -34.70 -6.09 1.93
C LEU A 425 -35.81 -5.06 1.77
N LYS A 426 -36.84 -5.13 2.61
CA LYS A 426 -38.01 -4.24 2.58
C LYS A 426 -37.78 -3.01 3.46
N LEU A 427 -37.74 -1.83 2.84
CA LEU A 427 -37.74 -0.54 3.56
C LEU A 427 -38.99 -0.42 4.44
N GLY A 428 -38.82 0.02 5.69
CA GLY A 428 -39.86 0.13 6.71
C GLY A 428 -40.08 -1.15 7.53
N THR A 429 -39.67 -2.32 7.03
CA THR A 429 -39.87 -3.62 7.71
C THR A 429 -38.55 -4.26 8.12
N ASP A 430 -37.64 -4.44 7.18
CA ASP A 430 -36.33 -5.05 7.44
C ASP A 430 -35.29 -3.99 7.84
N TYR A 431 -35.42 -2.77 7.32
CA TYR A 431 -34.61 -1.61 7.71
C TYR A 431 -35.35 -0.29 7.51
N THR A 432 -34.93 0.77 8.20
CA THR A 432 -35.28 2.17 7.88
C THR A 432 -34.04 2.92 7.42
N TYR A 433 -34.21 4.04 6.70
CA TYR A 433 -33.11 4.87 6.24
C TYR A 433 -33.47 6.35 6.36
N SER A 434 -32.64 7.11 7.08
CA SER A 434 -32.80 8.56 7.26
C SER A 434 -31.47 9.19 7.62
N ASN A 435 -31.19 10.40 7.09
CA ASN A 435 -30.01 11.19 7.43
C ASN A 435 -28.67 10.43 7.31
N GLY A 436 -28.52 9.60 6.27
CA GLY A 436 -27.29 8.81 6.06
C GLY A 436 -27.13 7.62 6.99
N VAL A 437 -28.14 7.28 7.80
CA VAL A 437 -28.10 6.13 8.71
C VAL A 437 -29.13 5.09 8.27
N VAL A 438 -28.68 3.87 8.03
CA VAL A 438 -29.53 2.68 7.89
C VAL A 438 -29.75 2.08 9.27
N THR A 439 -31.00 1.83 9.65
CA THR A 439 -31.32 1.11 10.88
C THR A 439 -31.86 -0.25 10.52
N LEU A 440 -31.06 -1.30 10.68
CA LEU A 440 -31.49 -2.68 10.52
C LEU A 440 -32.44 -3.05 11.66
N LYS A 441 -33.62 -3.57 11.35
CA LYS A 441 -34.62 -3.87 12.38
C LYS A 441 -34.24 -5.10 13.19
N GLY A 442 -34.40 -5.05 14.51
CA GLY A 442 -34.13 -6.17 15.40
C GLY A 442 -34.93 -7.42 15.04
N ALA A 443 -36.17 -7.24 14.54
CA ALA A 443 -36.97 -8.34 14.02
C ALA A 443 -36.37 -9.02 12.77
N TYR A 444 -35.62 -8.29 11.94
CA TYR A 444 -34.84 -8.84 10.82
C TYR A 444 -33.61 -9.59 11.34
N ILE A 445 -32.83 -8.94 12.21
CA ILE A 445 -31.60 -9.50 12.79
C ILE A 445 -31.87 -10.79 13.57
N SER A 446 -32.89 -10.83 14.43
CA SER A 446 -33.27 -12.01 15.22
C SER A 446 -33.50 -13.28 14.39
N ARG A 447 -33.92 -13.15 13.12
CA ARG A 447 -34.10 -14.29 12.21
C ARG A 447 -32.79 -14.86 11.71
N LEU A 448 -31.73 -14.07 11.68
CA LEU A 448 -30.38 -14.47 11.24
C LEU A 448 -29.56 -15.08 12.38
N ILE A 449 -29.75 -14.59 13.61
CA ILE A 449 -28.94 -14.95 14.78
C ILE A 449 -29.39 -16.28 15.41
N ASN A 450 -28.93 -17.38 14.83
CA ASN A 450 -29.19 -18.75 15.28
C ASN A 450 -28.10 -19.74 14.80
N GLY A 451 -28.13 -20.97 15.34
CA GLY A 451 -27.23 -22.05 14.96
C GLY A 451 -25.79 -21.81 15.43
N ASN A 452 -24.83 -22.15 14.57
CA ASN A 452 -23.41 -21.92 14.83
C ASN A 452 -23.05 -20.42 14.71
N TYR A 453 -22.04 -20.01 15.48
CA TYR A 453 -21.42 -18.69 15.42
C TYR A 453 -20.69 -18.45 14.09
N GLY A 454 -20.41 -17.18 13.80
CA GLY A 454 -19.79 -16.68 12.57
C GLY A 454 -20.79 -15.92 11.67
N THR A 455 -20.37 -15.63 10.44
CA THR A 455 -21.16 -14.89 9.45
C THR A 455 -22.49 -15.59 9.14
N LYS A 456 -23.60 -14.87 9.30
CA LYS A 456 -24.96 -15.36 9.07
C LYS A 456 -25.58 -14.84 7.79
N ALA A 457 -25.17 -13.65 7.36
CA ALA A 457 -25.60 -13.02 6.12
C ALA A 457 -24.58 -11.97 5.72
N THR A 458 -24.41 -11.78 4.41
CA THR A 458 -23.70 -10.65 3.83
C THR A 458 -24.73 -9.74 3.17
N LEU A 459 -24.86 -8.51 3.70
CA LEU A 459 -25.78 -7.52 3.18
C LEU A 459 -25.07 -6.65 2.14
N THR A 460 -25.51 -6.70 0.88
CA THR A 460 -24.97 -5.85 -0.19
C THR A 460 -25.72 -4.52 -0.24
N PHE A 461 -25.05 -3.44 0.17
CA PHE A 461 -25.54 -2.07 0.07
C PHE A 461 -25.22 -1.55 -1.33
N LYS A 462 -26.28 -1.22 -2.09
CA LYS A 462 -26.18 -0.67 -3.44
C LYS A 462 -26.44 0.82 -3.44
N PHE A 463 -25.63 1.55 -4.19
CA PHE A 463 -25.68 3.00 -4.29
C PHE A 463 -26.01 3.46 -5.72
N SER A 464 -26.27 4.76 -5.88
CA SER A 464 -26.53 5.36 -7.20
C SER A 464 -25.34 5.30 -8.15
N ALA A 465 -24.12 5.23 -7.61
CA ALA A 465 -22.86 5.08 -8.35
C ALA A 465 -21.77 4.52 -7.43
N GLY A 466 -20.65 4.13 -8.01
CA GLY A 466 -19.52 3.52 -7.30
C GLY A 466 -19.67 2.01 -7.12
N ALA A 467 -18.80 1.42 -6.32
CA ALA A 467 -18.89 0.03 -5.93
C ALA A 467 -20.03 -0.18 -4.92
N ASP A 468 -20.64 -1.37 -4.96
CA ASP A 468 -21.47 -1.85 -3.85
C ASP A 468 -20.57 -2.07 -2.61
N PHE A 469 -21.15 -1.94 -1.41
CA PHE A 469 -20.44 -2.18 -0.15
C PHE A 469 -21.13 -3.32 0.61
N ASN A 470 -20.39 -4.37 0.95
CA ASN A 470 -20.94 -5.49 1.69
C ASN A 470 -20.80 -5.27 3.20
N VAL A 471 -21.78 -5.76 3.96
CA VAL A 471 -21.77 -5.72 5.43
C VAL A 471 -22.19 -7.09 5.96
N ASP A 472 -21.27 -7.77 6.61
CA ASP A 472 -21.47 -9.06 7.24
C ASP A 472 -22.20 -8.93 8.58
N ILE A 473 -23.21 -9.76 8.77
CA ILE A 473 -23.93 -9.92 10.04
C ILE A 473 -23.38 -11.17 10.72
N ASN A 474 -22.60 -10.98 11.77
CA ASN A 474 -21.94 -12.07 12.51
C ASN A 474 -22.74 -12.40 13.77
N TYR A 475 -23.06 -13.68 13.93
CA TYR A 475 -23.50 -14.20 15.21
C TYR A 475 -22.27 -14.53 16.04
N GLU A 476 -22.10 -13.85 17.17
CA GLU A 476 -20.96 -14.10 18.06
C GLU A 476 -21.38 -14.39 19.50
N ASN A 477 -20.41 -14.86 20.26
CA ASN A 477 -20.42 -14.87 21.71
C ASN A 477 -18.99 -14.66 22.21
N THR A 478 -18.82 -14.37 23.50
CA THR A 478 -17.52 -14.06 24.08
C THR A 478 -16.49 -15.17 23.79
N PRO A 479 -15.32 -14.84 23.23
CA PRO A 479 -14.29 -15.83 22.94
C PRO A 479 -13.77 -16.49 24.23
N LEU A 480 -13.34 -17.74 24.13
CA LEU A 480 -12.85 -18.51 25.28
C LEU A 480 -11.39 -18.90 25.07
N LEU A 481 -10.52 -18.33 25.91
CA LEU A 481 -9.10 -18.66 25.96
C LEU A 481 -8.88 -19.95 26.75
N SER A 482 -7.98 -20.80 26.25
CA SER A 482 -7.55 -22.01 26.95
C SER A 482 -6.07 -21.94 27.32
N LYS A 483 -5.69 -22.71 28.33
CA LYS A 483 -4.29 -22.85 28.73
C LYS A 483 -3.48 -23.45 27.58
N GLY A 484 -2.22 -23.02 27.49
CA GLY A 484 -1.28 -23.47 26.45
C GLY A 484 0.12 -23.69 27.02
N LYS A 485 0.87 -24.62 26.44
CA LYS A 485 2.29 -24.81 26.70
C LYS A 485 3.03 -25.03 25.38
N GLY A 486 4.16 -24.36 25.19
CA GLY A 486 4.95 -24.46 23.98
C GLY A 486 6.30 -23.78 24.14
N THR A 487 6.87 -23.32 23.02
CA THR A 487 8.21 -22.74 23.00
C THR A 487 8.25 -21.38 22.32
N THR A 488 9.35 -20.65 22.49
CA THR A 488 9.58 -19.35 21.85
C THR A 488 9.78 -19.43 20.33
N ALA A 489 9.87 -20.63 19.73
CA ALA A 489 9.93 -20.79 18.28
C ALA A 489 8.59 -20.46 17.59
N GLY A 490 7.51 -20.37 18.37
CA GLY A 490 6.14 -20.12 17.95
C GLY A 490 5.22 -20.73 19.01
N PHE A 491 4.49 -19.89 19.73
CA PHE A 491 3.65 -20.32 20.84
C PHE A 491 2.17 -20.13 20.50
N ASN A 492 1.44 -21.23 20.44
CA ASN A 492 0.01 -21.23 20.11
C ASN A 492 -0.83 -21.18 21.39
N ILE A 493 -1.72 -20.20 21.46
CA ILE A 493 -2.76 -20.07 22.46
C ILE A 493 -4.07 -20.55 21.82
N PRO A 494 -4.63 -21.69 22.25
CA PRO A 494 -5.93 -22.13 21.76
C PRO A 494 -7.02 -21.16 22.22
N ILE A 495 -7.84 -20.71 21.27
CA ILE A 495 -8.91 -19.74 21.48
C ILE A 495 -10.14 -20.17 20.69
N GLN A 496 -11.25 -20.40 21.39
CA GLN A 496 -12.55 -20.55 20.74
C GLN A 496 -13.07 -19.16 20.41
N PHE A 497 -12.94 -18.73 19.16
CA PHE A 497 -13.31 -17.39 18.73
C PHE A 497 -14.81 -17.10 18.81
N ASN A 498 -15.65 -18.14 18.78
CA ASN A 498 -17.11 -18.01 18.91
C ASN A 498 -17.72 -16.96 17.97
N GLY A 499 -17.19 -16.85 16.75
CA GLY A 499 -17.66 -15.90 15.73
C GLY A 499 -17.06 -14.50 15.79
N SER A 500 -16.30 -14.17 16.85
CA SER A 500 -15.59 -12.89 16.95
C SER A 500 -14.27 -12.91 16.16
N LYS A 501 -13.84 -11.73 15.71
CA LYS A 501 -12.58 -11.52 14.99
C LYS A 501 -11.63 -10.65 15.81
N LEU A 502 -10.36 -11.06 15.90
CA LEU A 502 -9.33 -10.31 16.61
C LEU A 502 -8.88 -9.13 15.75
N LEU A 503 -8.96 -7.93 16.31
CA LEU A 503 -8.59 -6.68 15.66
C LEU A 503 -7.11 -6.33 15.90
N THR A 504 -6.66 -6.44 17.16
CA THR A 504 -5.27 -6.16 17.55
C THR A 504 -4.94 -6.78 18.91
N LEU A 505 -3.68 -6.68 19.33
CA LEU A 505 -3.18 -7.24 20.59
C LEU A 505 -2.22 -6.28 21.28
N GLU A 506 -2.38 -6.07 22.58
CA GLU A 506 -1.39 -5.44 23.44
C GLU A 506 -0.56 -6.48 24.19
N ALA A 507 0.71 -6.14 24.47
CA ALA A 507 1.58 -6.92 25.33
C ALA A 507 2.35 -6.02 26.31
N VAL A 508 2.25 -6.32 27.61
CA VAL A 508 2.94 -5.60 28.68
C VAL A 508 3.64 -6.53 29.64
N ASN A 509 4.75 -6.08 30.22
CA ASN A 509 5.41 -6.72 31.34
C ASN A 509 4.55 -6.59 32.63
N ALA A 510 4.93 -7.30 33.68
CA ALA A 510 4.24 -7.26 34.98
C ALA A 510 4.17 -5.86 35.62
N ASP A 511 5.08 -4.94 35.27
CA ASP A 511 5.09 -3.55 35.72
C ASP A 511 4.23 -2.62 34.83
N GLY A 512 3.57 -3.16 33.80
CA GLY A 512 2.74 -2.42 32.85
C GLY A 512 3.51 -1.79 31.68
N THR A 513 4.83 -1.91 31.62
CA THR A 513 5.63 -1.39 30.49
C THR A 513 5.43 -2.25 29.24
N ALA A 514 5.49 -1.63 28.06
CA ALA A 514 5.40 -2.34 26.79
C ALA A 514 6.55 -3.35 26.63
N THR A 515 6.25 -4.50 26.03
CA THR A 515 7.22 -5.58 25.78
C THR A 515 7.15 -6.09 24.34
N GLY A 516 8.17 -6.84 23.92
CA GLY A 516 8.33 -7.30 22.54
C GLY A 516 8.79 -6.22 21.57
N PRO A 517 8.68 -6.45 20.25
CA PRO A 517 9.07 -5.49 19.21
C PRO A 517 8.31 -4.17 19.36
N ALA A 518 8.93 -3.06 18.95
CA ALA A 518 8.37 -1.71 19.09
C ALA A 518 7.93 -1.39 20.53
N ASN A 519 8.88 -1.41 21.48
CA ASN A 519 8.65 -1.21 22.92
C ASN A 519 8.22 0.22 23.31
N TRP A 520 8.01 1.13 22.36
CA TRP A 520 7.42 2.45 22.57
C TRP A 520 5.88 2.43 22.58
N THR A 521 5.25 1.32 22.20
CA THR A 521 3.79 1.11 22.26
C THR A 521 3.43 -0.25 22.83
N THR A 522 2.30 -0.37 23.51
CA THR A 522 1.78 -1.65 24.02
C THR A 522 1.14 -2.49 22.92
N TYR A 523 0.58 -1.88 21.88
CA TYR A 523 -0.05 -2.56 20.74
C TYR A 523 0.99 -3.13 19.79
N LYS A 524 0.94 -4.44 19.57
CA LYS A 524 1.92 -5.19 18.78
C LYS A 524 1.50 -5.24 17.32
N GLN A 525 2.49 -5.44 16.44
CA GLN A 525 2.26 -5.49 15.00
C GLN A 525 1.60 -6.81 14.60
N PHE A 526 0.42 -6.75 14.00
CA PHE A 526 -0.26 -7.92 13.45
C PHE A 526 0.56 -8.50 12.29
N GLY A 527 0.70 -9.82 12.22
CA GLY A 527 1.43 -10.51 11.16
C GLY A 527 2.91 -10.71 11.48
N ASP A 528 3.51 -9.82 12.27
CA ASP A 528 4.90 -9.92 12.71
C ASP A 528 5.02 -10.47 14.14
N SER A 529 4.33 -9.86 15.11
CA SER A 529 4.43 -10.25 16.52
C SER A 529 3.43 -11.35 16.89
N PHE A 530 2.31 -11.40 16.19
CA PHE A 530 1.29 -12.44 16.37
C PHE A 530 0.52 -12.68 15.07
N THR A 531 -0.06 -13.88 14.93
CA THR A 531 -0.96 -14.24 13.84
C THR A 531 -2.16 -15.01 14.38
N VAL A 532 -3.27 -15.00 13.63
CA VAL A 532 -4.48 -15.74 13.99
C VAL A 532 -4.81 -16.75 12.91
N ASP A 533 -5.21 -17.95 13.32
CA ASP A 533 -5.80 -18.95 12.46
C ASP A 533 -7.19 -19.33 13.01
N TYR A 534 -8.23 -18.80 12.36
CA TYR A 534 -9.62 -19.08 12.71
C TYR A 534 -10.05 -20.51 12.36
N THR A 535 -9.34 -21.19 11.44
CA THR A 535 -9.67 -22.58 11.06
C THR A 535 -9.22 -23.58 12.12
N THR A 536 -8.08 -23.30 12.75
CA THR A 536 -7.52 -24.12 13.85
C THR A 536 -7.81 -23.55 15.23
N ASN A 537 -8.53 -22.42 15.34
CA ASN A 537 -8.87 -21.75 16.59
C ASN A 537 -7.61 -21.42 17.42
N SER A 538 -6.62 -20.78 16.79
CA SER A 538 -5.30 -20.54 17.37
C SER A 538 -4.84 -19.10 17.21
N LEU A 539 -4.37 -18.50 18.31
CA LEU A 539 -3.56 -17.28 18.31
C LEU A 539 -2.09 -17.69 18.47
N THR A 540 -1.25 -17.34 17.50
CA THR A 540 0.18 -17.66 17.52
C THR A 540 0.98 -16.41 17.90
N MET A 541 1.73 -16.47 19.00
CA MET A 541 2.77 -15.49 19.30
C MET A 541 4.07 -15.93 18.61
N THR A 542 4.65 -15.04 17.79
CA THR A 542 5.77 -15.42 16.91
C THR A 542 7.10 -15.48 17.64
N ASN A 543 8.10 -16.08 17.00
CA ASN A 543 9.47 -16.02 17.49
C ASN A 543 10.02 -14.58 17.49
N THR A 544 9.62 -13.72 16.55
CA THR A 544 9.98 -12.30 16.53
C THR A 544 9.54 -11.62 17.82
N PHE A 545 8.32 -11.89 18.27
CA PHE A 545 7.82 -11.37 19.54
C PHE A 545 8.70 -11.81 20.73
N PHE A 546 8.95 -13.11 20.88
CA PHE A 546 9.70 -13.62 22.02
C PHE A 546 11.19 -13.27 22.02
N ASN A 547 11.81 -13.10 20.84
CA ASN A 547 13.19 -12.68 20.72
C ASN A 547 13.43 -11.27 21.28
N ALA A 548 12.38 -10.44 21.35
CA ALA A 548 12.42 -9.10 21.93
C ALA A 548 11.83 -9.04 23.35
N CYS A 549 11.52 -10.18 23.97
CA CYS A 549 10.97 -10.26 25.33
C CYS A 549 11.97 -10.84 26.33
N ASN A 550 12.05 -10.22 27.51
CA ASN A 550 12.73 -10.81 28.66
C ASN A 550 11.95 -12.01 29.23
N ASP A 551 12.60 -12.81 30.05
CA ASP A 551 11.91 -13.82 30.87
C ASP A 551 11.02 -13.14 31.91
N GLY A 552 9.88 -13.75 32.21
CA GLY A 552 8.89 -13.21 33.14
C GLY A 552 7.46 -13.42 32.71
N THR A 553 6.54 -12.79 33.44
CA THR A 553 5.11 -12.77 33.11
C THR A 553 4.81 -11.60 32.19
N ILE A 554 4.10 -11.89 31.11
CA ILE A 554 3.63 -10.94 30.11
C ILE A 554 2.10 -11.02 30.11
N THR A 555 1.44 -9.88 30.23
CA THR A 555 -0.01 -9.78 30.08
C THR A 555 -0.33 -9.40 28.64
N LEU A 556 -1.15 -10.23 27.99
CA LEU A 556 -1.70 -9.97 26.67
C LEU A 556 -3.12 -9.43 26.82
N LYS A 557 -3.47 -8.37 26.07
CA LYS A 557 -4.85 -7.90 25.93
C LYS A 557 -5.26 -8.04 24.47
N LEU A 558 -6.24 -8.88 24.21
CA LEU A 558 -6.76 -9.21 22.89
C LEU A 558 -7.99 -8.33 22.65
N HIS A 559 -7.90 -7.45 21.66
CA HIS A 559 -8.99 -6.54 21.28
C HIS A 559 -9.72 -7.12 20.08
N PHE A 560 -11.03 -7.36 20.19
CA PHE A 560 -11.87 -7.90 19.13
C PHE A 560 -12.64 -6.79 18.42
N GLU A 561 -13.02 -7.02 17.17
CA GLU A 561 -13.78 -6.07 16.35
C GLU A 561 -15.15 -5.72 16.93
N SER A 562 -15.74 -6.61 17.75
CA SER A 562 -16.97 -6.35 18.50
C SER A 562 -16.80 -5.35 19.64
N GLY A 563 -15.55 -4.95 19.95
CA GLY A 563 -15.19 -4.10 21.08
C GLY A 563 -14.92 -4.88 22.38
N GLU A 564 -15.04 -6.21 22.38
CA GLU A 564 -14.64 -7.03 23.51
C GLU A 564 -13.12 -7.01 23.70
N VAL A 565 -12.68 -7.06 24.96
CA VAL A 565 -11.27 -7.18 25.32
C VAL A 565 -11.10 -8.36 26.26
N LEU A 566 -10.27 -9.32 25.86
CA LEU A 566 -9.87 -10.44 26.72
C LEU A 566 -8.45 -10.27 27.19
N GLN A 567 -8.16 -10.76 28.38
CA GLN A 567 -6.83 -10.73 28.95
C GLN A 567 -6.35 -12.14 29.26
N CYS A 568 -5.10 -12.45 28.93
CA CYS A 568 -4.41 -13.64 29.43
C CYS A 568 -2.98 -13.32 29.83
N ASN A 569 -2.43 -14.16 30.71
CA ASN A 569 -1.04 -14.07 31.11
C ASN A 569 -0.26 -15.22 30.48
N ILE A 570 0.87 -14.89 29.88
CA ILE A 570 1.88 -15.86 29.47
C ILE A 570 3.14 -15.71 30.34
N THR A 571 3.83 -16.81 30.60
CA THR A 571 5.10 -16.82 31.32
C THR A 571 6.18 -17.38 30.42
N LYS A 572 7.22 -16.58 30.15
CA LYS A 572 8.41 -17.00 29.41
C LYS A 572 9.54 -17.35 30.38
N SER A 573 10.12 -18.53 30.22
CA SER A 573 11.31 -19.00 30.94
C SER A 573 12.27 -19.69 29.97
N GLY A 574 13.35 -19.01 29.62
CA GLY A 574 14.24 -19.39 28.52
C GLY A 574 13.46 -19.56 27.23
N THR A 575 13.45 -20.80 26.71
CA THR A 575 12.71 -21.17 25.49
C THR A 575 11.31 -21.73 25.76
N THR A 576 10.91 -21.90 27.02
CA THR A 576 9.60 -22.44 27.40
C THR A 576 8.60 -21.31 27.63
N VAL A 577 7.37 -21.49 27.13
CA VAL A 577 6.26 -20.55 27.33
C VAL A 577 5.02 -21.29 27.81
N THR A 578 4.32 -20.73 28.80
CA THR A 578 3.02 -21.22 29.29
C THR A 578 1.99 -20.11 29.33
N ALA A 579 0.76 -20.36 28.86
CA ALA A 579 -0.40 -19.48 29.04
C ALA A 579 -1.28 -20.02 30.17
N ASN A 580 -1.62 -19.15 31.11
CA ASN A 580 -2.36 -19.48 32.33
C ASN A 580 -3.83 -19.05 32.28
#